data_AF-A0A4Y2R4G6-F1
#
_entry.id   AF-A0A4Y2R4G6-F1
#
_cell.length_a   1.000
_cell.length_b   1.000
_cell.length_c   1.000
_cell.angle_alpha   90.00
_cell.angle_beta   90.00
_cell.angle_gamma   90.00
#
_symmetry.space_group_name_H-M   'P 1'
#
loop_
_entity.id
_entity.type
_entity.pdbx_description
1 polymer ?
#
loop_
_entity_poly.entity_id
_entity_poly.type
_entity_poly.pdbx_seq_one_letter_code
_entity_poly.pdbx_strand_id
1 'polypeptide(L)'
;MSCRVKHRAFECQAGMFDLEFLYGLKKGSKKEVIAWCMSMDMIAKEYVCPTCGEKMVLTEIDCSDGYAWVCRKFGVNEHHIKRTVRKGSWFSESKLTMPEVLILTYLWVKKTPNEWITDEMNVSEPTVIDWKSFCREVCVDMLVKDSKEKIGGVGMIVEIDESKFGKRKYNRGKRVDGKWVFGGVERGSKRSFFCVVEDRTAETLIVIT
;
A
#
# COMPACT_ATOMS: atom_id res chain seq x y z
N MET A 1 -12.49 -2.80 -19.09
CA MET A 1 -13.27 -1.96 -18.15
C MET A 1 -12.31 -0.96 -17.50
N SER A 2 -12.55 0.33 -17.66
CA SER A 2 -11.57 1.40 -17.39
C SER A 2 -11.20 1.52 -15.90
N CYS A 3 -9.90 1.66 -15.62
CA CYS A 3 -9.31 2.03 -14.33
C CYS A 3 -10.04 3.21 -13.66
N ARG A 4 -10.59 4.15 -14.46
CA ARG A 4 -11.35 5.31 -13.98
C ARG A 4 -12.63 4.98 -13.20
N VAL A 5 -13.34 3.91 -13.54
CA VAL A 5 -14.60 3.56 -12.86
C VAL A 5 -14.31 3.04 -11.45
N LYS A 6 -13.20 2.30 -11.29
CA LYS A 6 -12.70 1.89 -9.98
C LYS A 6 -12.24 3.11 -9.17
N HIS A 7 -11.45 4.00 -9.78
CA HIS A 7 -10.93 5.20 -9.11
C HIS A 7 -12.04 6.13 -8.58
N ARG A 8 -13.10 6.38 -9.35
CA ARG A 8 -14.24 7.20 -8.91
C ARG A 8 -15.03 6.57 -7.75
N ALA A 9 -15.20 5.26 -7.75
CA ALA A 9 -15.87 4.56 -6.65
C ALA A 9 -15.07 4.68 -5.34
N PHE A 10 -13.74 4.60 -5.41
CA PHE A 10 -12.85 4.83 -4.27
C PHE A 10 -12.83 6.30 -3.83
N GLU A 11 -12.85 7.26 -4.75
CA GLU A 11 -12.91 8.70 -4.44
C GLU A 11 -14.21 9.10 -3.75
N CYS A 12 -15.35 8.50 -4.10
CA CYS A 12 -16.63 8.73 -3.39
C CYS A 12 -16.63 8.17 -1.95
N GLN A 13 -15.77 7.21 -1.62
CA GLN A 13 -15.59 6.67 -0.25
C GLN A 13 -14.43 7.33 0.51
N ALA A 14 -13.55 8.08 -0.16
CA ALA A 14 -12.33 8.65 0.44
C ALA A 14 -12.60 9.71 1.53
N GLY A 15 -13.83 10.23 1.63
CA GLY A 15 -14.29 11.11 2.70
C GLY A 15 -14.98 10.39 3.87
N MET A 16 -15.10 9.06 3.84
CA MET A 16 -15.96 8.30 4.75
C MET A 16 -15.24 7.77 6.00
N PHE A 17 -13.90 7.79 6.02
CA PHE A 17 -13.09 7.25 7.12
C PHE A 17 -12.08 8.30 7.58
N ASP A 18 -12.48 9.09 8.56
CA ASP A 18 -11.62 10.09 9.20
C ASP A 18 -10.84 9.50 10.39
N LEU A 19 -10.04 10.36 11.02
CA LEU A 19 -9.21 9.96 12.14
C LEU A 19 -10.05 9.55 13.36
N GLU A 20 -11.23 10.15 13.55
CA GLU A 20 -12.14 9.82 14.65
C GLU A 20 -12.68 8.40 14.49
N PHE A 21 -13.13 8.03 13.29
CA PHE A 21 -13.55 6.67 12.97
C PHE A 21 -12.43 5.65 13.26
N LEU A 22 -11.20 5.93 12.83
CA LEU A 22 -10.08 5.01 13.01
C LEU A 22 -9.69 4.83 14.49
N TYR A 23 -9.73 5.89 15.27
CA TYR A 23 -9.55 5.79 16.73
C TYR A 23 -10.73 5.10 17.42
N GLY A 24 -11.95 5.27 16.92
CA GLY A 24 -13.12 4.49 17.35
C GLY A 24 -12.90 3.00 17.12
N LEU A 25 -12.41 2.63 15.92
CA LEU A 25 -12.06 1.26 15.58
C LEU A 25 -10.94 0.70 16.49
N LYS A 26 -9.94 1.52 16.85
CA LYS A 26 -8.88 1.14 17.80
C LYS A 26 -9.42 0.81 19.20
N LYS A 27 -10.50 1.47 19.62
CA LYS A 27 -11.17 1.23 20.92
C LYS A 27 -12.16 0.07 20.89
N GLY A 28 -12.59 -0.36 19.70
CA GLY A 28 -13.51 -1.47 19.50
C GLY A 28 -12.92 -2.84 19.83
N SER A 29 -13.78 -3.86 19.81
CA SER A 29 -13.33 -5.24 20.03
C SER A 29 -12.51 -5.76 18.85
N LYS A 30 -11.57 -6.67 19.10
CA LYS A 30 -10.75 -7.27 18.04
C LYS A 30 -11.60 -7.96 16.96
N LYS A 31 -12.75 -8.53 17.36
CA LYS A 31 -13.71 -9.16 16.46
C LYS A 31 -14.35 -8.16 15.50
N GLU A 32 -14.73 -6.98 15.99
CA GLU A 32 -15.28 -5.90 15.16
C GLU A 32 -14.24 -5.37 14.18
N VAL A 33 -12.99 -5.19 14.62
CA VAL A 33 -11.88 -4.78 13.76
C VAL A 33 -11.69 -5.77 12.61
N ILE A 34 -11.65 -7.07 12.93
CA ILE A 34 -11.50 -8.14 11.93
C ILE A 34 -12.69 -8.14 10.96
N ALA A 35 -13.92 -8.09 11.47
CA ALA A 35 -15.13 -8.08 10.64
C ALA A 35 -15.16 -6.86 9.70
N TRP A 36 -14.78 -5.68 10.21
CA TRP A 36 -14.69 -4.47 9.40
C TRP A 36 -13.61 -4.59 8.33
N CYS A 37 -12.40 -5.02 8.67
CA CYS A 37 -11.33 -5.22 7.69
C CYS A 37 -11.68 -6.28 6.62
N MET A 38 -12.42 -7.32 6.99
CA MET A 38 -12.99 -8.28 6.03
C MET A 38 -13.98 -7.59 5.11
N SER A 39 -14.91 -6.79 5.64
CA SER A 39 -15.93 -6.09 4.83
C SER A 39 -15.32 -5.13 3.79
N MET A 40 -14.17 -4.54 4.13
CA MET A 40 -13.39 -3.64 3.28
C MET A 40 -12.40 -4.36 2.35
N ASP A 41 -12.43 -5.70 2.29
CA ASP A 41 -11.49 -6.54 1.53
C ASP A 41 -10.01 -6.27 1.84
N MET A 42 -9.72 -5.78 3.05
CA MET A 42 -8.35 -5.52 3.51
C MET A 42 -7.69 -6.76 4.09
N ILE A 43 -8.47 -7.77 4.47
CA ILE A 43 -8.00 -9.12 4.85
C ILE A 43 -8.91 -10.18 4.21
N ALA A 44 -8.38 -11.39 4.08
CA ALA A 44 -9.12 -12.50 3.52
C ALA A 44 -10.34 -12.88 4.39
N LYS A 45 -11.48 -13.10 3.73
CA LYS A 45 -12.74 -13.55 4.34
C LYS A 45 -12.78 -15.05 4.61
N GLU A 46 -11.92 -15.81 3.94
CA GLU A 46 -11.81 -17.26 4.08
C GLU A 46 -10.40 -17.74 3.73
N TYR A 47 -10.04 -18.91 4.24
CA TYR A 47 -8.84 -19.63 3.84
C TYR A 47 -9.12 -21.10 3.63
N VAL A 48 -8.33 -21.71 2.74
CA VAL A 48 -8.27 -23.15 2.54
C VAL A 48 -7.02 -23.70 3.23
N CYS A 49 -7.19 -24.83 3.92
CA CYS A 49 -6.11 -25.57 4.55
C CYS A 49 -5.17 -26.13 3.48
N PRO A 50 -3.86 -25.85 3.53
CA PRO A 50 -2.92 -26.34 2.52
C PRO A 50 -2.72 -27.86 2.59
N THR A 51 -3.06 -28.50 3.71
CA THR A 51 -2.85 -29.94 3.92
C THR A 51 -4.03 -30.79 3.43
N CYS A 52 -5.27 -30.37 3.69
CA CYS A 52 -6.46 -31.16 3.35
C CYS A 52 -7.40 -30.51 2.34
N GLY A 53 -7.15 -29.26 1.93
CA GLY A 53 -8.00 -28.56 0.97
C GLY A 53 -9.36 -28.10 1.51
N GLU A 54 -9.67 -28.34 2.78
CA GLU A 54 -10.91 -27.88 3.40
C GLU A 54 -10.85 -26.42 3.85
N LYS A 55 -12.01 -25.77 3.97
CA LYS A 55 -12.11 -24.41 4.52
C LYS A 55 -11.66 -24.40 5.98
N MET A 56 -10.83 -23.42 6.34
CA MET A 56 -10.42 -23.16 7.71
C MET A 56 -11.54 -22.45 8.46
N VAL A 57 -11.58 -22.63 9.78
CA VAL A 57 -12.55 -21.97 10.67
C VAL A 57 -11.86 -20.81 11.39
N LEU A 58 -12.51 -19.64 11.44
CA LEU A 58 -12.03 -18.53 12.26
C LEU A 58 -12.31 -18.86 13.73
N THR A 59 -11.26 -19.04 14.53
CA THR A 59 -11.34 -19.49 15.92
C THR A 59 -10.68 -18.47 16.83
N GLU A 60 -11.33 -18.20 17.97
CA GLU A 60 -10.75 -17.38 19.05
C GLU A 60 -9.59 -18.15 19.69
N ILE A 61 -8.42 -17.52 19.71
CA ILE A 61 -7.20 -18.09 20.25
C ILE A 61 -6.38 -17.01 20.94
N ASP A 62 -5.49 -17.42 21.85
CA ASP A 62 -4.52 -16.52 22.45
C ASP A 62 -3.45 -16.11 21.42
N CYS A 63 -3.67 -14.95 20.80
CA CYS A 63 -2.75 -14.30 19.86
C CYS A 63 -3.00 -12.78 19.84
N SER A 64 -2.12 -12.02 19.16
CA SER A 64 -2.21 -10.56 19.08
C SER A 64 -3.59 -10.06 18.61
N ASP A 65 -4.18 -10.70 17.60
CA ASP A 65 -5.50 -10.34 17.06
C ASP A 65 -6.68 -11.05 17.76
N GLY A 66 -6.41 -11.96 18.71
CA GLY A 66 -7.41 -12.77 19.40
C GLY A 66 -8.09 -13.85 18.54
N TYR A 67 -7.82 -13.88 17.23
CA TYR A 67 -8.40 -14.84 16.30
C TYR A 67 -7.38 -15.32 15.28
N ALA A 68 -7.52 -16.57 14.86
CA ALA A 68 -6.78 -17.14 13.75
C ALA A 68 -7.65 -18.10 12.96
N TRP A 69 -7.26 -18.32 11.70
CA TRP A 69 -7.82 -19.38 10.88
C TRP A 69 -7.20 -20.70 11.28
N VAL A 70 -8.04 -21.65 11.69
CA VAL A 70 -7.62 -22.95 12.21
C VAL A 70 -8.25 -24.06 11.38
N CYS A 71 -7.44 -25.03 10.99
CA CYS A 71 -7.90 -26.32 10.51
C CYS A 71 -7.36 -27.38 11.45
N ARG A 72 -8.26 -28.15 12.06
CA ARG A 72 -7.93 -29.23 12.99
C ARG A 72 -8.64 -30.50 12.55
N LYS A 73 -7.88 -31.53 12.23
CA LYS A 73 -8.36 -32.87 11.87
C LYS A 73 -7.72 -33.89 12.79
N PHE A 74 -8.49 -34.92 13.15
CA PHE A 74 -8.04 -36.05 13.96
C PHE A 74 -8.11 -37.33 13.11
N GLY A 75 -7.25 -38.30 13.40
CA GLY A 75 -7.24 -39.60 12.70
C GLY A 75 -6.39 -39.60 11.42
N VAL A 76 -6.89 -40.20 10.34
CA VAL A 76 -6.14 -40.27 9.06
C VAL A 76 -5.96 -38.85 8.51
N ASN A 77 -4.72 -38.49 8.16
CA ASN A 77 -4.31 -37.13 7.80
C ASN A 77 -4.53 -36.10 8.93
N GLU A 78 -4.26 -36.48 10.18
CA GLU A 78 -4.24 -35.57 11.33
C GLU A 78 -3.32 -34.36 11.08
N HIS A 79 -3.86 -33.18 11.34
CA HIS A 79 -3.09 -31.94 11.31
C HIS A 79 -3.78 -30.86 12.14
N HIS A 80 -2.98 -29.91 12.59
CA HIS A 80 -3.44 -28.70 13.25
C HIS A 80 -2.71 -27.50 12.65
N ILE A 81 -3.32 -26.93 11.62
CA ILE A 81 -2.77 -25.78 10.90
C ILE A 81 -3.44 -24.52 11.42
N LYS A 82 -2.61 -23.53 11.78
CA LYS A 82 -3.05 -22.19 12.16
C LYS A 82 -2.50 -21.18 11.17
N ARG A 83 -3.30 -20.16 10.84
CA ARG A 83 -2.90 -19.04 9.99
C ARG A 83 -3.44 -17.74 10.58
N THR A 84 -2.59 -16.72 10.67
CA THR A 84 -3.01 -15.42 11.19
C THR A 84 -4.08 -14.81 10.28
N VAL A 85 -5.00 -14.02 10.85
CA VAL A 85 -6.01 -13.28 10.07
C VAL A 85 -5.38 -12.27 9.10
N ARG A 86 -4.15 -11.85 9.39
CA ARG A 86 -3.38 -10.86 8.63
C ARG A 86 -2.60 -11.42 7.45
N LYS A 87 -2.50 -12.74 7.26
CA LYS A 87 -1.61 -13.33 6.25
C LYS A 87 -1.97 -12.80 4.85
N GLY A 88 -0.96 -12.51 4.03
CA GLY A 88 -1.16 -12.09 2.63
C GLY A 88 -1.89 -10.75 2.46
N SER A 89 -1.86 -9.89 3.48
CA SER A 89 -2.52 -8.58 3.46
C SER A 89 -1.58 -7.45 3.87
N TRP A 90 -2.07 -6.22 3.78
CA TRP A 90 -1.38 -5.00 4.22
C TRP A 90 -0.91 -5.04 5.69
N PHE A 91 -1.53 -5.87 6.52
CA PHE A 91 -1.21 -6.00 7.94
C PHE A 91 -0.21 -7.12 8.25
N SER A 92 0.19 -7.90 7.24
CA SER A 92 1.11 -9.03 7.40
C SER A 92 2.42 -8.59 8.05
N GLU A 93 2.93 -9.40 8.98
CA GLU A 93 4.25 -9.26 9.62
C GLU A 93 4.46 -7.98 10.46
N SER A 94 3.50 -7.05 10.44
CA SER A 94 3.50 -5.88 11.31
C SER A 94 3.25 -6.26 12.76
N LYS A 95 4.06 -5.68 13.65
CA LYS A 95 3.89 -5.75 15.11
C LYS A 95 2.83 -4.78 15.64
N LEU A 96 2.48 -3.77 14.84
CA LEU A 96 1.41 -2.82 15.18
C LEU A 96 0.05 -3.50 15.07
N THR A 97 -0.93 -3.02 15.80
CA THR A 97 -2.32 -3.49 15.65
C THR A 97 -2.88 -3.07 14.28
N MET A 98 -3.89 -3.79 13.78
CA MET A 98 -4.54 -3.41 12.52
C MET A 98 -5.05 -1.95 12.53
N PRO A 99 -5.70 -1.44 13.59
CA PRO A 99 -6.10 -0.04 13.65
C PRO A 99 -4.91 0.92 13.62
N GLU A 100 -3.79 0.60 14.27
CA GLU A 100 -2.59 1.45 14.25
C GLU A 100 -1.98 1.55 12.86
N VAL A 101 -1.94 0.43 12.13
CA VAL A 101 -1.55 0.39 10.72
C VAL A 101 -2.44 1.31 9.87
N LEU A 102 -3.76 1.26 10.08
CA LEU A 102 -4.70 2.14 9.37
C LEU A 102 -4.46 3.62 9.67
N ILE A 103 -4.31 3.96 10.96
CA ILE A 103 -4.05 5.34 11.40
C ILE A 103 -2.74 5.86 10.81
N LEU A 104 -1.65 5.08 10.89
CA LEU A 104 -0.38 5.48 10.29
C LEU A 104 -0.47 5.67 8.78
N THR A 105 -1.23 4.81 8.09
CA THR A 105 -1.48 4.95 6.65
C THR A 105 -2.25 6.23 6.34
N TYR A 106 -3.29 6.54 7.12
CA TYR A 106 -4.06 7.78 7.00
C TYR A 106 -3.19 9.03 7.23
N LEU A 107 -2.39 9.04 8.30
CA LEU A 107 -1.50 10.16 8.63
C LEU A 107 -0.42 10.36 7.57
N TRP A 108 0.06 9.28 6.96
CA TRP A 108 0.98 9.37 5.82
C TRP A 108 0.31 10.03 4.60
N VAL A 109 -0.92 9.63 4.26
CA VAL A 109 -1.70 10.25 3.17
C VAL A 109 -1.94 11.74 3.43
N LYS A 110 -2.21 12.11 4.68
CA LYS A 110 -2.35 13.52 5.12
C LYS A 110 -1.03 14.28 5.22
N LYS A 111 0.10 13.65 4.88
CA LYS A 111 1.44 14.24 4.90
C LYS A 111 1.85 14.76 6.28
N THR A 112 1.39 14.10 7.34
CA THR A 112 1.69 14.49 8.72
C THR A 112 3.19 14.33 9.03
N PRO A 113 3.83 15.28 9.75
CA PRO A 113 5.24 15.19 10.15
C PRO A 113 5.55 13.95 10.99
N ASN A 114 6.78 13.44 10.91
CA ASN A 114 7.19 12.24 11.66
C ASN A 114 7.12 12.47 13.17
N GLU A 115 7.62 13.60 13.66
CA GLU A 115 7.64 13.98 15.07
C GLU A 115 6.23 13.88 15.67
N TRP A 116 5.26 14.51 15.02
CA TRP A 116 3.86 14.47 15.46
C TRP A 116 3.30 13.04 15.48
N ILE A 117 3.61 12.22 14.47
CA ILE A 117 3.14 10.82 14.43
C ILE A 117 3.75 10.02 15.58
N THR A 118 5.06 10.15 15.82
CA THR A 118 5.78 9.47 16.90
C THR A 118 5.13 9.79 18.24
N ASP A 119 4.86 11.08 18.50
CA ASP A 119 4.28 11.56 19.76
C ASP A 119 2.83 11.08 19.92
N GLU A 120 1.99 11.27 18.90
CA GLU A 120 0.56 10.94 18.94
C GLU A 120 0.32 9.43 19.08
N MET A 121 1.07 8.62 18.32
CA MET A 121 0.88 7.17 18.26
C MET A 121 1.71 6.41 19.30
N ASN A 122 2.62 7.09 19.99
CA ASN A 122 3.62 6.50 20.89
C ASN A 122 4.39 5.33 20.23
N VAL A 123 4.86 5.56 19.00
CA VAL A 123 5.67 4.60 18.23
C VAL A 123 7.06 5.17 18.00
N SER A 124 8.05 4.31 17.80
CA SER A 124 9.42 4.80 17.54
C SER A 124 9.55 5.46 16.17
N GLU A 125 10.37 6.50 16.06
CA GLU A 125 10.64 7.16 14.78
C GLU A 125 11.11 6.19 13.67
N PRO A 126 11.99 5.19 13.94
CA PRO A 126 12.32 4.18 12.94
C PRO A 126 11.11 3.43 12.40
N THR A 127 10.13 3.13 13.25
CA THR A 127 8.88 2.47 12.84
C THR A 127 8.08 3.37 11.89
N VAL A 128 7.99 4.67 12.18
CA VAL A 128 7.30 5.64 11.31
C VAL A 128 8.01 5.74 9.96
N ILE A 129 9.34 5.82 9.95
CA ILE A 129 10.14 5.91 8.72
C ILE A 129 9.96 4.67 7.85
N ASP A 130 10.07 3.48 8.46
CA ASP A 130 9.91 2.19 7.79
C ASP A 130 8.50 2.04 7.20
N TRP A 131 7.48 2.36 7.99
CA TRP A 131 6.09 2.32 7.53
C TRP A 131 5.83 3.29 6.37
N LYS A 132 6.37 4.52 6.45
CA LYS A 132 6.26 5.47 5.34
C LYS A 132 7.03 5.00 4.09
N SER A 133 8.10 4.22 4.24
CA SER A 133 8.79 3.58 3.10
C SER A 133 7.91 2.52 2.47
N PHE A 134 7.29 1.66 3.26
CA PHE A 134 6.37 0.64 2.76
C PHE A 134 5.20 1.25 1.98
N CYS A 135 4.60 2.33 2.49
CA CYS A 135 3.57 3.08 1.75
C CYS A 135 4.07 3.62 0.39
N ARG A 136 5.31 4.15 0.34
CA ARG A 136 5.91 4.64 -0.91
C ARG A 136 6.16 3.50 -1.89
N GLU A 137 6.64 2.36 -1.43
CA GLU A 137 6.91 1.19 -2.25
C GLU A 137 5.64 0.71 -2.95
N VAL A 138 4.51 0.63 -2.24
CA VAL A 138 3.22 0.29 -2.87
C VAL A 138 2.84 1.27 -3.98
N CYS A 139 3.02 2.58 -3.76
CA CYS A 139 2.75 3.57 -4.80
C CYS A 139 3.69 3.41 -5.99
N VAL A 140 4.98 3.15 -5.77
CA VAL A 140 5.95 2.90 -6.85
C VAL A 140 5.57 1.64 -7.62
N ASP A 141 5.22 0.56 -6.95
CA ASP A 141 4.76 -0.69 -7.56
C ASP A 141 3.55 -0.48 -8.46
N MET A 142 2.58 0.32 -8.00
CA MET A 142 1.41 0.68 -8.78
C MET A 142 1.80 1.49 -10.02
N LEU A 143 2.62 2.54 -9.83
CA LEU A 143 3.09 3.38 -10.93
C LEU A 143 3.89 2.61 -11.98
N VAL A 144 4.73 1.66 -11.56
CA VAL A 144 5.52 0.80 -12.45
C VAL A 144 4.66 -0.24 -13.16
N LYS A 145 3.60 -0.75 -12.52
CA LYS A 145 2.64 -1.65 -13.18
C LYS A 145 1.82 -0.90 -14.23
N ASP A 146 1.37 0.31 -13.91
CA ASP A 146 0.56 1.14 -14.82
C ASP A 146 1.38 1.74 -15.97
N SER A 147 2.69 1.98 -15.78
CA SER A 147 3.56 2.55 -16.81
C SER A 147 3.89 1.59 -17.97
N LYS A 148 3.44 0.32 -17.91
CA LYS A 148 3.69 -0.68 -18.95
C LYS A 148 2.90 -0.43 -20.23
N GLU A 149 1.81 0.34 -20.15
CA GLU A 149 1.02 0.64 -21.34
C GLU A 149 1.60 1.85 -22.08
N LYS A 150 1.74 1.75 -23.40
CA LYS A 150 2.06 2.92 -24.23
C LYS A 150 0.96 3.98 -24.07
N ILE A 151 1.38 5.23 -23.88
CA ILE A 151 0.50 6.39 -23.83
C ILE A 151 0.62 7.20 -25.12
N GLY A 152 -0.39 8.03 -25.41
CA GLY A 152 -0.46 8.80 -26.65
C GLY A 152 -1.15 8.04 -27.78
N GLY A 153 -1.10 8.62 -28.98
CA GLY A 153 -1.84 8.17 -30.16
C GLY A 153 -2.39 9.35 -30.96
N VAL A 154 -3.03 9.06 -32.10
CA VAL A 154 -3.61 10.11 -32.95
C VAL A 154 -4.66 10.89 -32.15
N GLY A 155 -4.48 12.21 -32.06
CA GLY A 155 -5.39 13.10 -31.32
C GLY A 155 -5.14 13.14 -29.80
N MET A 156 -4.15 12.42 -29.27
CA MET A 156 -3.79 12.45 -27.86
C MET A 156 -2.56 13.33 -27.63
N ILE A 157 -2.63 14.20 -26.63
CA ILE A 157 -1.51 15.07 -26.24
C ILE A 157 -0.85 14.48 -25.00
N VAL A 158 0.44 14.18 -25.09
CA VAL A 158 1.26 13.73 -23.95
C VAL A 158 2.17 14.88 -23.53
N GLU A 159 2.11 15.24 -22.26
CA GLU A 159 3.07 16.14 -21.63
C GLU A 159 4.24 15.31 -21.13
N ILE A 160 5.46 15.70 -21.50
CA ILE A 160 6.69 15.01 -21.13
C ILE A 160 7.50 15.93 -20.21
N ASP A 161 8.07 15.37 -19.15
CA ASP A 161 8.95 16.09 -18.22
C ASP A 161 10.17 15.26 -17.82
N GLU A 162 11.23 15.96 -17.45
CA GLU A 162 12.50 15.40 -16.99
C GLU A 162 12.86 15.97 -15.62
N SER A 163 13.01 15.09 -14.64
CA SER A 163 13.38 15.49 -13.29
C SER A 163 14.58 14.71 -12.78
N LYS A 164 15.63 15.42 -12.34
CA LYS A 164 16.77 14.80 -11.65
C LYS A 164 16.46 14.64 -10.16
N PHE A 165 16.46 13.39 -9.69
CA PHE A 165 16.26 13.04 -8.28
C PHE A 165 17.59 12.69 -7.65
N GLY A 166 17.98 13.44 -6.62
CA GLY A 166 19.34 13.38 -6.12
C GLY A 166 19.61 14.27 -4.91
N LYS A 167 20.72 13.98 -4.22
CA LYS A 167 21.19 14.83 -3.13
C LYS A 167 21.82 16.11 -3.69
N ARG A 168 21.56 17.21 -3.01
CA ARG A 168 22.27 18.47 -3.26
C ARG A 168 23.64 18.39 -2.60
N LYS A 169 24.68 18.90 -3.26
CA LYS A 169 25.99 19.03 -2.63
C LYS A 169 25.87 20.01 -1.47
N TYR A 170 26.24 19.60 -0.25
CA TYR A 170 26.09 20.40 0.98
C TYR A 170 24.66 20.92 1.24
N ASN A 171 23.61 20.21 0.79
CA ASN A 171 22.21 20.66 0.85
C ASN A 171 21.92 22.02 0.16
N ARG A 172 22.84 22.54 -0.64
CA ARG A 172 22.74 23.84 -1.33
C ARG A 172 22.74 23.68 -2.85
N GLY A 173 22.02 24.56 -3.54
CA GLY A 173 22.04 24.65 -5.00
C GLY A 173 21.29 23.53 -5.75
N LYS A 174 21.68 23.32 -7.01
CA LYS A 174 21.08 22.30 -7.90
C LYS A 174 21.43 20.89 -7.41
N ARG A 175 20.55 19.92 -7.68
CA ARG A 175 20.82 18.50 -7.37
C ARG A 175 21.97 18.04 -8.26
N VAL A 176 23.08 17.64 -7.65
CA VAL A 176 24.34 17.37 -8.38
C VAL A 176 24.46 15.87 -8.65
N ASP A 177 24.17 15.05 -7.65
CA ASP A 177 24.31 13.60 -7.69
C ASP A 177 22.93 12.93 -7.57
N GLY A 178 22.58 12.09 -8.54
CA GLY A 178 21.26 11.48 -8.62
C GLY A 178 20.88 10.93 -10.00
N LYS A 179 19.77 10.19 -10.04
CA LYS A 179 19.21 9.58 -11.25
C LYS A 179 18.27 10.54 -11.97
N TRP A 180 18.25 10.48 -13.30
CA TRP A 180 17.23 11.15 -14.08
C TRP A 180 15.98 10.29 -14.12
N VAL A 181 14.83 10.92 -13.98
CA VAL A 181 13.53 10.31 -14.21
C VAL A 181 12.89 11.07 -15.34
N PHE A 182 12.63 10.34 -16.41
CA PHE A 182 11.86 10.77 -17.56
C PHE A 182 10.44 10.27 -17.38
N GLY A 183 9.45 11.13 -17.59
CA GLY A 183 8.06 10.72 -17.47
C GLY A 183 7.17 11.48 -18.41
N GLY A 184 5.98 10.93 -18.62
CA GLY A 184 4.96 11.60 -19.39
C GLY A 184 3.56 11.30 -18.88
N VAL A 185 2.65 12.23 -19.09
CA VAL A 185 1.24 12.11 -18.74
C VAL A 185 0.36 12.53 -19.92
N GLU A 186 -0.62 11.68 -20.24
CA GLU A 186 -1.59 11.95 -21.28
C GLU A 186 -2.68 12.92 -20.77
N ARG A 187 -2.86 14.04 -21.48
CA ARG A 187 -3.90 15.03 -21.17
C ARG A 187 -5.28 14.38 -21.26
N GLY A 188 -6.11 14.64 -20.26
CA GLY A 188 -7.42 14.01 -20.12
C GLY A 188 -7.34 12.68 -19.37
N SER A 189 -6.78 11.63 -19.96
CA SER A 189 -6.81 10.28 -19.37
C SER A 189 -6.05 10.17 -18.04
N LYS A 190 -5.01 10.99 -17.86
CA LYS A 190 -4.04 10.96 -16.74
C LYS A 190 -3.21 9.67 -16.68
N ARG A 191 -3.23 8.86 -17.74
CA ARG A 191 -2.30 7.74 -17.90
C ARG A 191 -0.88 8.29 -17.96
N SER A 192 0.01 7.69 -17.17
CA SER A 192 1.35 8.22 -16.97
C SER A 192 2.38 7.10 -17.08
N PHE A 193 3.58 7.42 -17.56
CA PHE A 193 4.74 6.55 -17.46
C PHE A 193 5.88 7.26 -16.75
N PHE A 194 6.75 6.47 -16.13
CA PHE A 194 7.98 6.92 -15.50
C PHE A 194 9.09 5.94 -15.85
N CYS A 195 10.24 6.45 -16.26
CA CYS A 195 11.42 5.70 -16.62
C CYS A 195 12.63 6.34 -15.95
N VAL A 196 13.45 5.52 -15.29
CA VAL A 196 14.74 5.97 -14.75
C VAL A 196 15.77 5.87 -15.88
N VAL A 197 16.43 6.97 -16.20
CA VAL A 197 17.42 7.06 -17.29
C VAL A 197 18.79 7.48 -16.75
N GLU A 198 19.86 7.07 -17.43
CA GLU A 198 21.23 7.40 -17.03
C GLU A 198 21.56 8.86 -17.36
N ASP A 199 21.11 9.33 -18.53
CA ASP A 199 21.26 10.71 -18.99
C ASP A 199 20.01 11.20 -19.75
N ARG A 200 20.00 12.50 -20.08
CA ARG A 200 18.93 13.18 -20.81
C ARG A 200 19.29 13.49 -22.26
N THR A 201 20.18 12.71 -22.85
CA THR A 201 20.52 12.91 -24.26
C THR A 201 19.31 12.57 -25.13
N ALA A 202 19.19 13.25 -26.29
CA ALA A 202 18.09 12.97 -27.21
C ALA A 202 18.06 11.49 -27.63
N GLU A 203 19.24 10.89 -27.81
CA GLU A 203 19.41 9.47 -28.15
C GLU A 203 18.78 8.56 -27.10
N THR A 204 19.06 8.79 -25.81
CA THR A 204 18.46 8.02 -24.70
C THR A 204 16.94 8.19 -24.63
N LEU A 205 16.44 9.41 -24.84
CA LEU A 205 15.02 9.73 -24.66
C LEU A 205 14.14 9.28 -25.83
N ILE A 206 14.65 9.35 -27.07
CA ILE A 206 13.92 8.93 -28.29
C ILE A 206 13.59 7.43 -28.25
N VAL A 207 14.44 6.60 -27.64
CA VAL A 207 14.18 5.15 -27.53
C VAL A 207 12.98 4.85 -26.62
N ILE A 208 12.62 5.77 -25.71
CA ILE A 208 11.55 5.60 -24.73
C ILE A 208 10.20 6.09 -25.27
N THR A 209 10.20 7.10 -26.15
CA THR A 209 9.01 7.68 -26.79
C THR A 209 8.61 6.97 -28.07
#